data_AF-A0A7Y0R154-F1
#
_entry.id   AF-A0A7Y0R154-F1
#
_cell.length_a   1.000
_cell.length_b   1.000
_cell.length_c   1.000
_cell.angle_alpha   90.00
_cell.angle_beta   90.00
_cell.angle_gamma   90.00
#
_symmetry.space_group_name_H-M   'P 1'
#
loop_
_entity.id
_entity.type
_entity.pdbx_description
1 polymer ?
#
loop_
_entity_poly.entity_id
_entity_poly.type
_entity_poly.pdbx_seq_one_letter_code
_entity_poly.pdbx_strand_id
1 'polypeptide(L)'
;DRLPKVSGIGGDVQLSSSMGTLFNLCDKVAQKRQDSYISSEVFLLAALEDRGPLGQLLKEVGLTEQKVSQAIEKIRGGQKVNDPNAEELRQALEKFTIDLTERAEQGKLDPVIGRDDEIRRTIKVLQRRTKNNPVIIGEPGVGKTAIVEG
;
A
#
# COMPACT_ATOMS: atom_id res chain seq x y z
N ASP A 1 22.64 -16.03 -17.89
CA ASP A 1 23.32 -17.34 -17.70
C ASP A 1 24.86 -17.28 -17.57
N ARG A 2 25.43 -16.34 -16.80
CA ARG A 2 26.90 -16.27 -16.59
C ARG A 2 27.38 -16.75 -15.21
N LEU A 3 26.46 -17.12 -14.31
CA LEU A 3 26.83 -17.54 -12.96
C LEU A 3 27.06 -19.07 -12.90
N PRO A 4 28.14 -19.53 -12.26
CA PRO A 4 28.40 -20.95 -12.07
C PRO A 4 27.28 -21.56 -11.23
N LYS A 5 26.83 -22.75 -11.63
CA LYS A 5 25.78 -23.52 -10.93
C LYS A 5 26.46 -24.63 -10.13
N VAL A 6 26.07 -24.78 -8.87
CA VAL A 6 26.55 -25.85 -7.99
C VAL A 6 25.49 -26.96 -7.97
N SER A 7 25.92 -28.22 -8.12
CA SER A 7 25.06 -29.42 -8.04
C SER A 7 25.55 -30.35 -6.92
N GLY A 8 24.65 -30.80 -6.03
CA GLY A 8 24.96 -31.68 -4.89
C GLY A 8 24.01 -31.46 -3.70
N ILE A 9 24.24 -32.16 -2.58
CA ILE A 9 23.52 -31.91 -1.32
C ILE A 9 23.93 -30.52 -0.82
N GLY A 10 22.96 -29.61 -0.74
CA GLY A 10 23.15 -28.18 -0.51
C GLY A 10 24.01 -27.86 0.70
N GLY A 11 25.11 -27.16 0.46
CA GLY A 11 25.85 -26.48 1.52
C GLY A 11 25.00 -25.34 2.11
N ASP A 12 25.38 -24.88 3.30
CA ASP A 12 24.74 -23.76 3.97
C ASP A 12 24.86 -22.49 3.09
N VAL A 13 23.72 -21.88 2.75
CA VAL A 13 23.67 -20.71 1.86
C VAL A 13 23.95 -19.47 2.69
N GLN A 14 25.15 -18.91 2.52
CA GLN A 14 25.56 -17.70 3.21
C GLN A 14 25.41 -16.46 2.33
N LEU A 15 25.16 -15.33 2.97
CA LEU A 15 25.14 -14.03 2.31
C LEU A 15 26.55 -13.69 1.81
N SER A 16 26.64 -13.18 0.58
CA SER A 16 27.89 -12.61 0.09
C SER A 16 28.20 -11.29 0.82
N SER A 17 29.47 -10.92 0.85
CA SER A 17 29.92 -9.62 1.37
C SER A 17 29.24 -8.44 0.64
N SER A 18 28.97 -8.58 -0.66
CA SER A 18 28.22 -7.60 -1.44
C SER A 18 26.79 -7.44 -0.94
N MET A 19 26.10 -8.53 -0.59
CA MET A 19 24.74 -8.50 -0.08
C MET A 19 24.68 -7.87 1.32
N GLY A 20 25.66 -8.14 2.18
CA GLY A 20 25.79 -7.45 3.47
C GLY A 20 25.99 -5.94 3.31
N THR A 21 26.81 -5.52 2.34
CA THR A 21 27.00 -4.09 2.02
C THR A 21 25.70 -3.45 1.52
N LEU A 22 24.93 -4.15 0.69
CA LEU A 22 23.64 -3.69 0.20
C LEU A 22 22.63 -3.50 1.34
N PHE A 23 22.55 -4.42 2.30
CA PHE A 23 21.67 -4.24 3.46
C PHE A 23 22.05 -3.04 4.33
N ASN A 24 23.34 -2.77 4.52
CA ASN A 24 23.80 -1.56 5.20
C ASN A 24 23.38 -0.28 4.45
N LEU A 25 23.38 -0.32 3.12
CA LEU A 25 22.92 0.78 2.28
C LEU A 25 21.40 0.98 2.40
N CYS A 26 20.63 -0.12 2.42
CA CYS A 26 19.20 -0.11 2.67
C CYS A 26 18.87 0.56 4.01
N ASP A 27 19.57 0.20 5.08
CA ASP A 27 19.40 0.80 6.41
C ASP A 27 19.67 2.31 6.38
N LYS A 28 20.77 2.73 5.74
CA LYS A 28 21.08 4.15 5.56
C LYS A 28 19.99 4.91 4.79
N VAL A 29 19.42 4.30 3.75
CA VAL A 29 18.35 4.90 2.95
C VAL A 29 17.04 4.96 3.75
N ALA A 30 16.70 3.90 4.50
CA ALA A 30 15.53 3.87 5.40
C ALA A 30 15.61 4.99 6.45
N GLN A 31 16.76 5.14 7.11
CA GLN A 31 16.99 6.19 8.10
C GLN A 31 16.86 7.60 7.51
N LYS A 32 17.41 7.85 6.31
CA LYS A 32 17.24 9.13 5.61
C LYS A 32 15.78 9.47 5.35
N ARG A 33 14.95 8.45 5.07
CA ARG A 33 13.50 8.59 4.84
C ARG A 33 12.69 8.55 6.15
N GLN A 34 13.37 8.38 7.28
CA GLN A 34 12.76 8.25 8.61
C GLN A 34 11.80 7.06 8.71
N ASP A 35 12.11 5.97 8.01
CA ASP A 35 11.45 4.68 8.16
C ASP A 35 12.10 3.88 9.30
N SER A 36 11.30 3.17 10.10
CA SER A 36 11.82 2.27 11.14
C SER A 36 12.18 0.87 10.61
N TYR A 37 11.69 0.51 9.41
CA TYR A 37 11.90 -0.81 8.79
C TYR A 37 12.37 -0.69 7.33
N ILE A 38 13.14 -1.67 6.88
CA ILE A 38 13.58 -1.77 5.48
C ILE A 38 12.47 -2.40 4.65
N SER A 39 11.73 -1.56 3.94
CA SER A 39 10.74 -1.99 2.93
C SER A 39 11.38 -2.48 1.62
N SER A 40 10.64 -3.28 0.87
CA SER A 40 10.97 -3.80 -0.47
C SER A 40 11.39 -2.70 -1.45
N GLU A 41 10.73 -1.54 -1.37
CA GLU A 41 11.00 -0.41 -2.26
C GLU A 41 12.27 0.37 -1.88
N VAL A 42 12.63 0.39 -0.59
CA VAL A 42 13.91 0.94 -0.12
C VAL A 42 15.06 0.04 -0.55
N PHE A 43 14.85 -1.28 -0.53
CA PHE A 43 15.82 -2.22 -1.09
C PHE A 43 16.08 -1.94 -2.57
N LEU A 44 15.03 -1.76 -3.37
CA LEU A 44 15.17 -1.42 -4.79
C LEU A 44 15.91 -0.09 -5.01
N LEU A 45 15.60 0.92 -4.18
CA LEU A 45 16.26 2.22 -4.24
C LEU A 45 17.76 2.10 -3.89
N ALA A 46 18.10 1.40 -2.82
CA ALA A 46 19.48 1.15 -2.43
C ALA A 46 20.23 0.29 -3.47
N ALA A 47 19.55 -0.67 -4.11
CA ALA A 47 20.14 -1.50 -5.16
C ALA A 47 20.55 -0.69 -6.40
N LEU A 48 19.94 0.48 -6.67
CA LEU A 48 20.40 1.39 -7.73
C LEU A 48 21.72 2.11 -7.39
N GLU A 49 21.97 2.34 -6.11
CA GLU A 49 23.22 2.89 -5.60
C GLU A 49 24.34 1.83 -5.50
N ASP A 50 23.98 0.54 -5.55
CA ASP A 50 24.95 -0.56 -5.54
C ASP A 50 25.91 -0.48 -6.74
N ARG A 51 27.18 -0.79 -6.47
CA ARG A 51 28.26 -0.82 -7.47
C ARG A 51 28.45 -2.21 -8.07
N GLY A 52 27.75 -3.22 -7.55
CA GLY A 52 27.78 -4.58 -8.04
C GLY A 52 27.00 -4.79 -9.35
N PRO A 53 26.92 -6.05 -9.80
CA PRO A 53 26.20 -6.42 -11.03
C PRO A 53 24.72 -6.04 -11.00
N LEU A 54 24.10 -6.06 -9.83
CA LEU A 54 22.68 -5.72 -9.68
C LEU A 54 22.42 -4.24 -10.01
N GLY A 55 23.19 -3.32 -9.44
CA GLY A 55 23.03 -1.90 -9.72
C GLY A 55 23.32 -1.52 -11.18
N GLN A 56 24.28 -2.21 -11.82
CA GLN A 56 24.53 -2.04 -13.27
C GLN A 56 23.34 -2.52 -14.10
N LEU A 57 22.82 -3.71 -13.81
CA LEU A 57 21.67 -4.27 -14.52
C LEU A 57 20.43 -3.37 -14.40
N LEU A 58 20.14 -2.85 -13.20
CA LEU A 58 19.00 -1.96 -13.00
C LEU A 58 19.13 -0.66 -13.82
N LYS A 59 20.35 -0.11 -13.93
CA LYS A 59 20.63 1.08 -14.76
C LYS A 59 20.51 0.76 -16.25
N GLU A 60 20.96 -0.41 -16.70
CA GLU A 60 20.80 -0.86 -18.10
C GLU A 60 19.34 -0.98 -18.51
N VAL A 61 18.46 -1.40 -17.59
CA VAL A 61 17.00 -1.45 -17.82
C VAL A 61 16.36 -0.04 -17.78
N GLY A 62 17.14 1.01 -17.55
CA GLY A 62 16.69 2.40 -17.58
C GLY A 62 16.02 2.87 -16.30
N LEU A 63 16.19 2.13 -15.19
CA LEU A 63 15.79 2.61 -13.87
C LEU A 63 16.76 3.70 -13.42
N THR A 64 16.18 4.76 -12.86
CA THR A 64 16.91 5.89 -12.29
C THR A 64 16.38 6.15 -10.90
N GLU A 65 17.23 6.66 -10.01
CA GLU A 65 16.86 7.01 -8.63
C GLU A 65 15.62 7.91 -8.58
N GLN A 66 15.54 8.92 -9.47
CA GLN A 66 14.41 9.84 -9.54
C GLN A 66 13.08 9.14 -9.84
N LYS A 67 13.03 8.29 -10.87
CA LYS A 67 11.82 7.54 -11.22
C LYS A 67 11.37 6.62 -10.08
N VAL A 68 12.31 5.93 -9.43
CA VAL A 68 11.99 5.04 -8.31
C VAL A 68 11.52 5.84 -7.10
N SER A 69 12.16 6.95 -6.76
CA SER A 69 11.73 7.81 -5.65
C SER A 69 10.31 8.35 -5.87
N GLN A 70 10.01 8.83 -7.08
CA GLN A 70 8.67 9.32 -7.42
C GLN A 70 7.61 8.21 -7.36
N ALA A 71 7.93 7.00 -7.83
CA ALA A 71 7.01 5.87 -7.72
C ALA A 71 6.73 5.50 -6.26
N ILE A 72 7.76 5.53 -5.41
CA ILE A 72 7.63 5.26 -3.97
C ILE A 72 6.75 6.32 -3.30
N GLU A 73 6.96 7.60 -3.60
CA GLU A 73 6.13 8.68 -3.05
C GLU A 73 4.65 8.52 -3.43
N LYS A 74 4.37 8.15 -4.68
CA LYS A 74 3.00 7.88 -5.15
C LYS A 74 2.35 6.70 -4.43
N ILE A 75 3.07 5.60 -4.26
CA ILE A 75 2.54 4.38 -3.61
C ILE A 75 2.35 4.61 -2.11
N ARG A 76 3.27 5.32 -1.46
CA ARG A 76 3.20 5.58 -0.01
C ARG A 76 2.26 6.72 0.36
N GLY A 77 2.00 7.66 -0.54
CA GLY A 77 1.21 8.86 -0.24
C GLY A 77 1.76 9.65 0.96
N GLY A 78 3.09 9.62 1.17
CA GLY A 78 3.76 10.26 2.30
C GLY A 78 3.77 9.45 3.61
N GLN A 79 3.22 8.24 3.63
CA GLN A 79 3.29 7.36 4.81
C GLN A 79 4.71 6.80 5.02
N LYS A 80 5.09 6.64 6.28
CA LYS A 80 6.36 6.04 6.72
C LYS A 80 6.18 4.57 7.07
N VAL A 81 7.24 3.79 6.90
CA VAL A 81 7.25 2.35 7.20
C VAL A 81 7.70 2.14 8.65
N ASN A 82 6.73 2.26 9.55
CA ASN A 82 6.95 2.17 11.01
C ASN A 82 6.38 0.88 11.62
N ASP A 83 5.81 0.01 10.80
CA ASP A 83 5.27 -1.29 11.20
C ASP A 83 5.81 -2.36 10.24
N PRO A 84 6.18 -3.57 10.72
CA PRO A 84 6.61 -4.66 9.86
C PRO A 84 5.61 -5.02 8.75
N ASN A 85 4.31 -4.85 9.02
CA ASN A 85 3.21 -5.18 8.11
C ASN A 85 2.73 -3.95 7.32
N ALA A 86 3.43 -2.82 7.39
CA ALA A 86 3.03 -1.60 6.70
C ALA A 86 2.87 -1.79 5.18
N GLU A 87 3.58 -2.72 4.56
CA GLU A 87 3.40 -3.05 3.14
C GLU A 87 2.06 -3.77 2.87
N GLU A 88 1.64 -4.67 3.75
CA GLU A 88 0.41 -5.43 3.60
C GLU A 88 -0.84 -4.55 3.80
N LEU A 89 -0.74 -3.61 4.73
CA LEU A 89 -1.77 -2.62 5.06
C LEU A 89 -1.91 -1.52 4.00
N ARG A 90 -0.97 -1.39 3.06
CA ARG A 90 -1.14 -0.50 1.91
C ARG A 90 -2.35 -0.95 1.09
N GLN A 91 -3.10 0.03 0.61
CA GLN A 91 -4.35 -0.19 -0.14
C GLN A 91 -5.39 -0.99 0.65
N ALA A 92 -5.39 -0.92 1.99
CA ALA A 92 -6.40 -1.59 2.82
C ALA A 92 -7.84 -1.23 2.42
N LEU A 93 -8.08 0.01 1.94
CA LEU A 93 -9.39 0.40 1.40
C LEU A 93 -9.75 -0.43 0.17
N GLU A 94 -8.86 -0.58 -0.81
CA GLU A 94 -9.12 -1.41 -2.00
C GLU A 94 -9.29 -2.90 -1.65
N LYS A 95 -8.55 -3.40 -0.66
CA LYS A 95 -8.57 -4.83 -0.28
C LYS A 95 -9.79 -5.20 0.57
N PHE A 96 -10.18 -4.35 1.51
CA PHE A 96 -11.14 -4.69 2.57
C PHE A 96 -12.42 -3.85 2.55
N THR A 97 -12.53 -2.88 1.64
CA THR A 97 -13.71 -2.02 1.54
C THR A 97 -14.23 -2.00 0.10
N ILE A 98 -15.44 -1.49 -0.07
CA ILE A 98 -16.07 -1.30 -1.36
C ILE A 98 -16.33 0.20 -1.50
N ASP A 99 -15.82 0.82 -2.57
CA ASP A 99 -16.11 2.23 -2.84
C ASP A 99 -17.52 2.37 -3.43
N LEU A 100 -18.45 2.81 -2.60
CA LEU A 100 -19.84 3.04 -3.02
C LEU A 100 -19.99 4.31 -3.87
N THR A 101 -19.10 5.30 -3.70
CA THR A 101 -19.12 6.55 -4.47
C THR A 101 -18.78 6.28 -5.93
N GLU A 102 -17.71 5.52 -6.17
CA GLU A 102 -17.31 5.12 -7.53
C GLU A 102 -18.40 4.26 -8.20
N ARG A 103 -19.02 3.34 -7.46
CA ARG A 103 -20.13 2.53 -7.99
C ARG A 103 -21.36 3.37 -8.34
N ALA A 104 -21.66 4.40 -7.55
CA ALA A 104 -22.74 5.34 -7.83
C ALA A 104 -22.45 6.15 -9.10
N GLU A 105 -21.23 6.67 -9.26
CA GLU A 105 -20.80 7.41 -10.47
C GLU A 105 -20.89 6.54 -11.73
N GLN A 106 -20.59 5.25 -11.61
CA GLN A 106 -20.71 4.28 -12.70
C GLN A 106 -22.15 3.80 -12.94
N GLY A 107 -23.13 4.27 -12.16
CA GLY A 107 -24.54 3.86 -12.27
C GLY A 107 -24.77 2.38 -11.92
N LYS A 108 -23.91 1.79 -11.09
CA LYS A 108 -23.97 0.37 -10.69
C LYS A 108 -24.78 0.12 -9.42
N LEU A 109 -25.31 1.17 -8.80
CA LEU A 109 -26.18 1.06 -7.63
C LEU A 109 -27.63 1.10 -8.08
N ASP A 110 -28.45 0.24 -7.47
CA ASP A 110 -29.89 0.23 -7.71
C ASP A 110 -30.54 1.46 -7.05
N PRO A 111 -31.57 2.06 -7.68
CA PRO A 111 -32.25 3.22 -7.11
C PRO A 111 -32.97 2.84 -5.81
N VAL A 112 -32.74 3.62 -4.76
CA VAL A 112 -33.36 3.41 -3.44
C VAL A 112 -34.75 4.03 -3.39
N ILE A 113 -35.73 3.26 -2.91
CA ILE A 113 -37.14 3.67 -2.85
C ILE A 113 -37.61 3.73 -1.40
N GLY A 114 -38.18 4.87 -0.98
CA GLY A 114 -38.88 5.02 0.30
C GLY A 114 -37.97 5.10 1.53
N ARG A 115 -36.70 5.51 1.36
CA ARG A 115 -35.71 5.70 2.45
C ARG A 115 -35.23 7.15 2.59
N ASP A 116 -35.94 8.10 2.00
CA ASP A 116 -35.54 9.52 1.93
C ASP A 116 -35.32 10.14 3.31
N ASP A 117 -36.16 9.80 4.30
CA ASP A 117 -36.07 10.37 5.64
C ASP A 117 -34.88 9.81 6.42
N GLU A 118 -34.60 8.52 6.32
CA GLU A 118 -33.42 7.89 6.92
C GLU A 118 -32.12 8.40 6.29
N ILE A 119 -32.05 8.50 4.96
CA ILE A 119 -30.89 9.04 4.24
C ILE A 119 -30.65 10.49 4.65
N ARG A 120 -31.70 11.33 4.63
CA ARG A 120 -31.61 12.73 5.06
C ARG A 120 -31.17 12.86 6.51
N ARG A 121 -31.60 11.96 7.40
CA ARG A 121 -31.17 11.96 8.81
C ARG A 121 -29.70 11.55 8.95
N THR A 122 -29.24 10.57 8.19
CA THR A 122 -27.83 10.14 8.15
C THR A 122 -26.92 11.28 7.70
N ILE A 123 -27.27 11.98 6.61
CA ILE A 123 -26.54 13.16 6.12
C ILE A 123 -26.51 14.26 7.19
N LYS A 124 -27.64 14.55 7.84
CA LYS A 124 -27.71 15.54 8.93
C LYS A 124 -26.80 15.20 10.11
N VAL A 125 -26.57 13.91 10.41
CA VAL A 125 -25.64 13.48 11.47
C VAL A 125 -24.20 13.68 11.01
N LEU A 126 -23.84 13.26 9.80
CA LEU A 126 -22.50 13.42 9.23
C LEU A 126 -22.04 14.88 9.20
N GLN A 127 -22.96 15.83 8.99
CA GLN A 127 -22.67 17.27 8.95
C GLN A 127 -22.46 17.92 10.34
N ARG A 128 -22.63 17.18 11.45
CA ARG A 128 -22.46 17.74 12.81
C ARG A 128 -20.98 17.97 13.13
N ARG A 129 -20.71 18.92 14.03
CA ARG A 129 -19.36 19.12 14.59
C ARG A 129 -18.98 18.10 15.67
N THR A 130 -19.96 17.57 16.40
CA THR A 130 -19.76 16.55 17.43
C THR A 130 -20.80 15.44 17.25
N LYS A 131 -20.43 14.20 17.62
CA LYS A 131 -21.27 13.00 17.41
C LYS A 131 -21.72 12.87 15.94
N ASN A 132 -20.76 12.98 15.02
CA ASN A 132 -20.96 12.98 13.58
C ASN A 132 -20.93 11.59 12.94
N ASN A 133 -20.82 10.53 13.74
CA ASN A 133 -20.82 9.15 13.27
C ASN A 133 -22.25 8.57 13.38
N PRO A 134 -23.01 8.46 12.28
CA PRO A 134 -24.34 7.86 12.29
C PRO A 134 -24.27 6.36 12.61
N VAL A 135 -25.25 5.84 13.34
CA VAL A 135 -25.40 4.42 13.64
C VAL A 135 -26.79 3.98 13.20
N ILE A 136 -26.87 3.05 12.25
CA ILE A 136 -28.13 2.52 11.70
C ILE A 136 -28.53 1.25 12.46
N ILE A 137 -29.62 1.35 13.22
CA ILE A 137 -30.12 0.28 14.09
C ILE A 137 -31.36 -0.36 13.46
N GLY A 138 -31.53 -1.67 13.65
CA GLY A 138 -32.64 -2.46 13.10
C GLY A 138 -32.30 -3.95 13.02
N GLU A 139 -33.27 -4.79 12.69
CA GLU A 139 -33.03 -6.23 12.46
C GLU A 139 -32.19 -6.46 11.20
N PRO A 140 -31.48 -7.61 11.08
CA PRO A 140 -30.82 -7.99 9.83
C PRO A 140 -31.83 -8.11 8.68
N GLY A 141 -31.44 -7.71 7.46
CA GLY A 141 -32.28 -7.86 6.27
C GLY A 141 -33.32 -6.75 6.02
N VAL A 142 -33.48 -5.77 6.92
CA VAL A 142 -34.45 -4.66 6.73
C VAL A 142 -34.03 -3.59 5.69
N GLY A 143 -32.95 -3.84 4.94
CA GLY A 143 -32.46 -2.90 3.92
C GLY A 143 -31.58 -1.77 4.45
N LYS A 144 -30.81 -2.01 5.52
CA LYS A 144 -29.85 -1.00 6.04
C LYS A 144 -28.79 -0.60 5.01
N THR A 145 -28.36 -1.54 4.17
CA THR A 145 -27.37 -1.30 3.11
C THR A 145 -27.88 -0.29 2.10
N ALA A 146 -29.17 -0.33 1.74
CA ALA A 146 -29.79 0.62 0.82
C ALA A 146 -29.69 2.08 1.31
N ILE A 147 -29.68 2.31 2.63
CA ILE A 147 -29.51 3.66 3.21
C ILE A 147 -28.09 4.20 2.94
N VAL A 148 -27.09 3.31 2.83
CA VAL A 148 -25.68 3.65 2.58
C VAL A 148 -25.40 3.76 1.08
N GLU A 149 -26.08 2.94 0.27
CA GLU A 149 -25.97 2.97 -1.20
C GLU A 149 -26.59 4.24 -1.80
N GLY A 150 -27.61 4.81 -1.14
CA GLY A 150 -28.17 6.13 -1.47
C GLY A 150 -29.41 6.07 -2.33
#